data_AF-A0A3A5HDT6-F1
#
_entry.id   AF-A0A3A5HDT6-F1
#
_cell.length_a   1.000
_cell.length_b   1.000
_cell.length_c   1.000
_cell.angle_alpha   90.00
_cell.angle_beta   90.00
_cell.angle_gamma   90.00
#
_symmetry.space_group_name_H-M   'P 1'
#
loop_
_entity.id
_entity.type
_entity.pdbx_description
1 polymer ?
#
loop_
_entity_poly.entity_id
_entity_poly.type
_entity_poly.pdbx_seq_one_letter_code
_entity_poly.pdbx_strand_id
1 'polypeptide(L)'
;MQNNTLLGILTIILGLLVITFPLFSIFTVSVLAGLGVIFIAIWLLSLSFGSWALNKGVSILYLLFGIMALILGLGLFGSIVAISVLASLWFYIGGFFLIIAGIMGLFAREGTLNKGSNLIIILLGIIYVLLGSWAWDPYFLALIIGLSLIVDGISLFFVNTSEKMESES
;
A
#
# COMPACT_ATOMS: atom_id res chain seq x y z
N MET A 1 -8.54 20.43 -14.34
CA MET A 1 -9.39 19.24 -14.54
C MET A 1 -8.47 18.05 -14.68
N GLN A 2 -8.24 17.30 -13.59
CA GLN A 2 -7.34 16.15 -13.60
C GLN A 2 -8.01 15.01 -14.36
N ASN A 3 -7.25 14.33 -15.21
CA ASN A 3 -7.74 13.31 -16.13
C ASN A 3 -8.00 11.98 -15.39
N ASN A 4 -8.97 11.99 -14.47
CA ASN A 4 -9.36 10.86 -13.63
C ASN A 4 -9.74 9.64 -14.47
N THR A 5 -10.27 9.84 -15.68
CA THR A 5 -10.55 8.78 -16.65
C THR A 5 -9.28 8.06 -17.12
N LEU A 6 -8.23 8.80 -17.49
CA LEU A 6 -6.96 8.22 -17.95
C LEU A 6 -6.24 7.49 -16.82
N LEU A 7 -6.26 8.08 -15.62
CA LEU A 7 -5.77 7.42 -14.42
C LEU A 7 -6.55 6.13 -14.15
N GLY A 8 -7.88 6.12 -14.32
CA GLY A 8 -8.71 4.93 -14.11
C GLY A 8 -8.37 3.81 -15.09
N ILE A 9 -8.26 4.12 -16.38
CA ILE A 9 -7.81 3.17 -17.42
C ILE A 9 -6.43 2.62 -17.08
N LEU A 10 -5.49 3.49 -16.72
CA LEU A 10 -4.14 3.10 -16.38
C LEU A 10 -4.13 2.14 -15.18
N THR A 11 -4.88 2.44 -14.12
CA THR A 11 -4.96 1.59 -12.93
C THR A 11 -5.55 0.21 -13.26
N ILE A 12 -6.58 0.12 -14.11
CA ILE A 12 -7.15 -1.16 -14.55
C ILE A 12 -6.11 -1.98 -15.34
N ILE A 13 -5.40 -1.35 -16.28
CA ILE A 13 -4.35 -2.01 -17.07
C ILE A 13 -3.22 -2.49 -16.15
N LEU A 14 -2.81 -1.67 -15.20
CA LEU A 14 -1.81 -2.04 -14.19
C LEU A 14 -2.29 -3.21 -13.33
N GLY A 15 -3.57 -3.23 -12.93
CA GLY A 15 -4.14 -4.34 -12.18
C GLY A 15 -4.07 -5.66 -12.95
N LEU A 16 -4.46 -5.67 -14.23
CA LEU A 16 -4.34 -6.85 -15.09
C LEU A 16 -2.89 -7.30 -15.31
N LEU A 17 -1.97 -6.35 -15.49
CA LEU A 17 -0.54 -6.64 -15.56
C LEU A 17 -0.05 -7.29 -14.27
N VAL A 18 -0.40 -6.73 -13.11
CA VAL A 18 0.02 -7.28 -11.80
C VAL A 18 -0.50 -8.71 -11.60
N ILE A 19 -1.74 -9.03 -11.98
CA ILE A 19 -2.28 -10.40 -11.87
C ILE A 19 -1.52 -11.38 -12.76
N THR A 20 -1.18 -10.96 -13.98
CA THR A 20 -0.53 -11.84 -14.96
C THR A 20 0.97 -11.97 -14.73
N PHE A 21 1.60 -10.99 -14.08
CA PHE A 21 3.05 -10.92 -13.92
C PHE A 21 3.69 -12.10 -13.13
N PRO A 22 3.11 -12.58 -12.01
CA PRO A 22 3.60 -13.78 -11.31
C PRO A 22 3.57 -15.04 -12.16
N LEU A 23 2.67 -15.13 -13.14
CA LEU A 23 2.60 -16.27 -14.06
C LEU A 23 3.84 -16.37 -14.95
N PHE A 24 4.51 -15.24 -15.19
CA PHE A 24 5.73 -15.17 -15.99
C PHE A 24 7.00 -15.18 -15.16
N SER A 25 7.08 -14.39 -14.07
CA SER A 25 8.26 -14.36 -13.19
C SER A 25 8.01 -13.65 -11.85
N ILE A 26 7.78 -14.43 -10.80
CA ILE A 26 7.80 -13.93 -9.40
C ILE A 26 9.19 -13.39 -9.02
N PHE A 27 10.25 -13.97 -9.61
CA PHE A 27 11.61 -13.48 -9.41
C PHE A 27 11.76 -12.02 -9.84
N THR A 28 11.17 -11.64 -10.97
CA THR A 28 11.24 -10.24 -11.45
C THR A 28 10.50 -9.30 -10.51
N VAL A 29 9.35 -9.71 -9.94
CA VAL A 29 8.66 -8.94 -8.89
C VAL A 29 9.61 -8.73 -7.72
N SER A 30 10.37 -9.76 -7.36
CA SER A 30 11.26 -9.68 -6.21
C SER A 30 12.41 -8.71 -6.38
N VAL A 31 13.01 -8.72 -7.57
CA VAL A 31 14.06 -7.79 -7.96
C VAL A 31 13.52 -6.36 -7.99
N LEU A 32 12.34 -6.13 -8.59
CA LEU A 32 11.74 -4.80 -8.67
C LEU A 32 11.33 -4.25 -7.31
N ALA A 33 10.78 -5.08 -6.42
CA ALA A 33 10.44 -4.67 -5.07
C ALA A 33 11.70 -4.32 -4.25
N GLY A 34 12.76 -5.14 -4.34
CA GLY A 34 14.05 -4.85 -3.71
C GLY A 34 14.65 -3.53 -4.21
N LEU A 35 14.64 -3.30 -5.53
CA LEU A 35 15.09 -2.03 -6.14
C LEU A 35 14.25 -0.84 -5.68
N GLY A 36 12.92 -0.98 -5.59
CA GLY A 36 12.04 0.06 -5.09
C GLY A 36 12.40 0.47 -3.66
N VAL A 37 12.64 -0.50 -2.78
CA VAL A 37 13.05 -0.25 -1.40
C VAL A 37 14.45 0.41 -1.35
N ILE A 38 15.38 0.02 -2.22
CA ILE A 38 16.69 0.67 -2.34
C ILE A 38 16.55 2.14 -2.77
N PHE A 39 15.66 2.45 -3.73
CA PHE A 39 15.42 3.84 -4.11
C PHE A 39 14.82 4.67 -2.97
N ILE A 40 13.89 4.09 -2.19
CA ILE A 40 13.37 4.73 -0.97
C ILE A 40 14.49 4.96 0.04
N ALA A 41 15.40 4.01 0.20
CA ALA A 41 16.55 4.14 1.10
C ALA A 41 17.46 5.31 0.69
N ILE A 42 17.82 5.38 -0.60
CA ILE A 42 18.64 6.48 -1.15
C ILE A 42 17.93 7.83 -0.95
N TRP A 43 16.63 7.88 -1.19
CA TRP A 43 15.82 9.07 -0.96
C TRP A 43 15.84 9.52 0.51
N LEU A 44 15.64 8.59 1.46
CA LEU A 44 15.69 8.90 2.89
C LEU A 44 17.09 9.36 3.34
N LEU A 45 18.16 8.74 2.82
CA LEU A 45 19.52 9.18 3.08
C LEU A 45 19.75 10.61 2.54
N SER A 46 19.22 10.93 1.35
CA SER A 46 19.25 12.29 0.80
C SER A 46 18.52 13.30 1.70
N LEU A 47 17.32 12.95 2.19
CA LEU A 47 16.55 13.78 3.11
C LEU A 47 17.28 14.04 4.42
N SER A 48 18.01 13.05 4.96
CA SER A 48 18.83 13.21 6.17
C SER A 48 19.84 14.34 6.03
N PHE A 49 20.59 14.38 4.92
CA PHE A 49 21.57 15.43 4.69
C PHE A 49 20.90 16.79 4.46
N GLY A 50 19.77 16.82 3.76
CA GLY A 50 19.01 18.05 3.51
C GLY A 50 18.41 18.67 4.78
N SER A 51 17.99 17.86 5.76
CA SER A 51 17.38 18.35 7.00
C SER A 51 18.37 18.63 8.13
N TRP A 52 19.67 18.34 7.95
CA TRP A 52 20.67 18.32 9.03
C TRP A 52 20.81 19.65 9.78
N ALA A 53 20.75 20.76 9.03
CA ALA A 53 20.83 22.10 9.57
C ALA A 53 19.51 22.58 10.22
N LEU A 54 18.36 22.05 9.76
CA LEU A 54 17.04 22.47 10.23
C LEU A 54 16.62 21.72 11.50
N ASN A 55 16.78 20.40 11.52
CA ASN A 55 16.42 19.58 12.66
C ASN A 55 17.29 18.31 12.70
N LYS A 56 18.28 18.32 13.61
CA LYS A 56 19.19 17.19 13.81
C LYS A 56 18.45 15.91 14.19
N GLY A 57 17.40 16.00 15.01
CA GLY A 57 16.62 14.84 15.44
C GLY A 57 15.94 14.14 14.26
N VAL A 58 15.23 14.90 13.43
CA VAL A 58 14.57 14.38 12.21
C VAL A 58 15.60 13.79 11.24
N SER A 59 16.75 14.44 11.10
CA SER A 59 17.82 13.98 10.21
C SER A 59 18.40 12.63 10.62
N ILE A 60 18.64 12.45 11.93
CA ILE A 60 19.12 11.16 12.48
C ILE A 60 18.09 10.06 12.24
N LEU A 61 16.80 10.35 12.36
CA LEU A 61 15.74 9.38 12.05
C LEU A 61 15.76 8.99 10.57
N TYR A 62 15.86 9.96 9.65
CA TYR A 62 15.98 9.66 8.22
C TYR A 62 17.24 8.86 7.88
N LEU A 63 18.35 9.12 8.56
CA LEU A 63 19.58 8.35 8.39
C LEU A 63 19.40 6.90 8.83
N LEU A 64 18.84 6.68 10.03
CA LEU A 64 18.57 5.34 10.56
C LEU A 64 17.60 4.56 9.67
N PHE A 65 16.47 5.16 9.31
CA PHE A 65 15.50 4.52 8.42
C PHE A 65 16.06 4.29 7.02
N GLY A 66 16.88 5.20 6.50
CA GLY A 66 17.56 5.04 5.22
C GLY A 66 18.52 3.85 5.22
N ILE A 67 19.36 3.70 6.25
CA ILE A 67 20.26 2.55 6.37
C ILE A 67 19.47 1.24 6.53
N MET A 68 18.45 1.21 7.39
CA MET A 68 17.59 0.03 7.55
C MET A 68 16.92 -0.35 6.24
N ALA A 69 16.33 0.62 5.52
CA ALA A 69 15.72 0.40 4.23
C ALA A 69 16.74 -0.12 3.20
N LEU A 70 17.98 0.35 3.22
CA LEU A 70 19.03 -0.12 2.31
C LEU A 70 19.37 -1.60 2.56
N ILE A 71 19.53 -1.99 3.83
CA ILE A 71 19.79 -3.38 4.23
C ILE A 71 18.62 -4.28 3.84
N LEU A 72 17.39 -3.85 4.13
CA LEU A 72 16.18 -4.60 3.78
C LEU A 72 16.02 -4.71 2.26
N GLY A 73 16.25 -3.63 1.51
CA GLY A 73 16.15 -3.62 0.04
C GLY A 73 17.14 -4.58 -0.62
N LEU A 74 18.38 -4.63 -0.12
CA LEU A 74 19.37 -5.62 -0.56
C LEU A 74 18.98 -7.05 -0.19
N GLY A 75 18.41 -7.27 1.00
CA GLY A 75 17.92 -8.58 1.44
C GLY A 75 16.69 -9.08 0.67
N LEU A 76 15.87 -8.16 0.14
CA LEU A 76 14.72 -8.47 -0.70
C LEU A 76 15.11 -8.77 -2.16
N PHE A 77 16.26 -8.25 -2.60
CA PHE A 77 16.71 -8.37 -3.99
C PHE A 77 16.88 -9.85 -4.38
N GLY A 78 15.99 -10.33 -5.25
CA GLY A 78 15.99 -11.72 -5.71
C GLY A 78 15.49 -12.75 -4.68
N SER A 79 14.99 -12.31 -3.52
CA SER A 79 14.48 -13.19 -2.46
C SER A 79 12.96 -13.19 -2.45
N ILE A 80 12.37 -14.22 -3.06
CA ILE A 80 10.92 -14.43 -3.12
C ILE A 80 10.35 -14.61 -1.70
N VAL A 81 11.05 -15.37 -0.85
CA VAL A 81 10.62 -15.64 0.53
C VAL A 81 10.61 -14.35 1.36
N ALA A 82 11.64 -13.51 1.25
CA ALA A 82 11.71 -12.27 2.02
C ALA A 82 10.55 -11.33 1.68
N ILE A 83 10.07 -11.33 0.44
CA ILE A 83 8.93 -10.53 0.00
C ILE A 83 7.61 -11.10 0.50
N SER A 84 7.40 -12.40 0.42
CA SER A 84 6.22 -13.04 1.01
C SER A 84 6.12 -12.74 2.52
N VAL A 85 7.24 -12.84 3.23
CA VAL A 85 7.31 -12.49 4.66
C VAL A 85 7.00 -11.00 4.87
N LEU A 86 7.63 -10.10 4.10
CA LEU A 86 7.41 -8.66 4.24
C LEU A 86 5.95 -8.26 3.92
N ALA A 87 5.36 -8.86 2.89
CA ALA A 87 3.97 -8.62 2.53
C ALA A 87 3.00 -9.15 3.61
N SER A 88 3.25 -10.35 4.15
CA SER A 88 2.46 -10.89 5.27
C SER A 88 2.54 -9.99 6.51
N LEU A 89 3.73 -9.46 6.81
CA LEU A 89 3.94 -8.49 7.90
C LEU A 89 3.10 -7.22 7.67
N TRP A 90 3.07 -6.71 6.44
CA TRP A 90 2.25 -5.55 6.06
C TRP A 90 0.76 -5.80 6.28
N PHE A 91 0.24 -6.98 5.90
CA PHE A 91 -1.16 -7.33 6.14
C PHE A 91 -1.49 -7.44 7.64
N TYR A 92 -0.58 -8.02 8.45
CA TYR A 92 -0.78 -8.09 9.89
C TYR A 92 -0.77 -6.73 10.57
N ILE A 93 0.21 -5.89 10.22
CA ILE A 93 0.30 -4.51 10.73
C ILE A 93 -0.95 -3.74 10.32
N GLY A 94 -1.29 -3.72 9.03
CA GLY A 94 -2.48 -3.02 8.51
C GLY A 94 -3.77 -3.50 9.16
N GLY A 95 -3.97 -4.82 9.26
CA GLY A 95 -5.14 -5.41 9.89
C GLY A 95 -5.27 -5.04 11.36
N PHE A 96 -4.16 -5.07 12.11
CA PHE A 96 -4.15 -4.68 13.51
C PHE A 96 -4.47 -3.19 13.70
N PHE A 97 -3.88 -2.32 12.87
CA PHE A 97 -4.19 -0.89 12.87
C PHE A 97 -5.66 -0.62 12.53
N LEU A 98 -6.24 -1.35 11.57
CA LEU A 98 -7.67 -1.23 11.22
C LEU A 98 -8.57 -1.68 12.39
N ILE A 99 -8.23 -2.77 13.08
CA ILE A 99 -8.97 -3.22 14.26
C ILE A 99 -8.93 -2.13 15.34
N ILE A 100 -7.75 -1.60 15.66
CA ILE A 100 -7.61 -0.53 16.67
C ILE A 100 -8.40 0.71 16.24
N ALA A 101 -8.24 1.16 14.99
CA ALA A 101 -8.94 2.33 14.45
C ALA A 101 -10.47 2.16 14.53
N GLY A 102 -10.98 1.00 14.14
CA GLY A 102 -12.39 0.67 14.22
C GLY A 102 -12.91 0.64 15.66
N ILE A 103 -12.16 0.04 16.60
CA ILE A 103 -12.51 0.04 18.03
C ILE A 103 -12.55 1.47 18.56
N MET A 104 -11.52 2.28 18.31
CA MET A 104 -11.48 3.68 18.75
C MET A 104 -12.67 4.48 18.19
N GLY A 105 -13.03 4.24 16.92
CA GLY A 105 -14.19 4.85 16.27
C GLY A 105 -15.53 4.48 16.93
N LEU A 106 -15.67 3.28 17.52
CA LEU A 106 -16.91 2.91 18.23
C LEU A 106 -17.11 3.71 19.53
N PHE A 107 -16.01 4.14 20.17
CA PHE A 107 -16.03 4.92 21.40
C PHE A 107 -16.01 6.44 21.16
N ALA A 108 -15.76 6.88 19.93
CA ALA A 108 -15.79 8.29 19.57
C ALA A 108 -17.23 8.83 19.65
N ARG A 109 -17.40 9.97 20.34
CA ARG A 109 -18.69 10.68 20.39
C ARG A 109 -19.04 11.28 19.01
N GLU A 110 -20.34 11.34 18.75
CA GLU A 110 -21.01 11.73 17.50
C GLU A 110 -20.22 12.77 16.69
N GLY A 111 -19.74 12.34 15.50
CA GLY A 111 -19.01 13.21 14.57
C GLY A 111 -18.00 12.49 13.66
N THR A 112 -17.55 11.28 14.03
CA THR A 112 -16.56 10.53 13.24
C THR A 112 -17.11 9.16 12.85
N LEU A 113 -17.72 9.10 11.65
CA LEU A 113 -18.28 7.89 11.04
C LEU A 113 -19.43 7.24 11.85
N ASN A 114 -20.53 6.89 11.18
CA ASN A 114 -21.63 6.17 11.84
C ASN A 114 -21.08 4.89 12.50
N LYS A 115 -21.60 4.53 13.68
CA LYS A 115 -21.18 3.32 14.43
C LYS A 115 -21.14 2.05 13.55
N GLY A 116 -22.02 1.96 12.55
CA GLY A 116 -22.03 0.88 11.55
C GLY A 116 -20.80 0.87 10.62
N SER A 117 -20.27 2.02 10.23
CA SER A 117 -19.04 2.11 9.42
C SER A 117 -17.81 1.65 10.22
N ASN A 118 -17.77 1.95 11.52
CA ASN A 118 -16.67 1.51 12.37
C ASN A 118 -16.67 -0.02 12.59
N LEU A 119 -17.85 -0.67 12.64
CA LEU A 119 -17.93 -2.14 12.62
C LEU A 119 -17.38 -2.75 11.33
N ILE A 120 -17.64 -2.11 10.18
CA ILE A 120 -17.09 -2.55 8.88
C ILE A 120 -15.55 -2.44 8.88
N ILE A 121 -14.99 -1.38 9.46
CA ILE A 121 -13.54 -1.19 9.58
C ILE A 121 -12.90 -2.30 10.44
N ILE A 122 -13.52 -2.67 11.57
CA ILE A 122 -13.06 -3.79 12.41
C ILE A 122 -13.10 -5.10 11.62
N LEU A 123 -14.22 -5.38 10.95
CA LEU A 123 -14.38 -6.60 10.16
C LEU A 123 -13.34 -6.67 9.04
N LEU A 124 -13.09 -5.55 8.35
CA LEU A 124 -12.05 -5.45 7.34
C LEU A 124 -10.65 -5.70 7.93
N GLY A 125 -10.38 -5.18 9.13
CA GLY A 125 -9.13 -5.45 9.84
C GLY A 125 -8.92 -6.94 10.18
N ILE A 126 -9.99 -7.63 10.61
CA ILE A 126 -9.96 -9.09 10.83
C ILE A 126 -9.67 -9.83 9.52
N ILE A 127 -10.33 -9.44 8.43
CA ILE A 127 -10.08 -10.01 7.10
C ILE A 127 -8.61 -9.78 6.71
N TYR A 128 -8.05 -8.59 6.91
CA TYR A 128 -6.63 -8.31 6.63
C TYR A 128 -5.67 -9.21 7.42
N VAL A 129 -5.95 -9.45 8.71
CA VAL A 129 -5.15 -10.38 9.52
C VAL A 129 -5.22 -11.81 8.95
N LEU A 130 -6.42 -12.25 8.53
CA LEU A 130 -6.59 -13.57 7.89
C LEU A 130 -5.85 -13.64 6.54
N LEU A 131 -5.95 -12.60 5.70
CA LEU A 131 -5.23 -12.52 4.43
C LEU A 131 -3.71 -12.57 4.63
N GLY A 132 -3.19 -12.03 5.73
CA GLY A 132 -1.78 -12.14 6.11
C GLY A 132 -1.28 -13.59 6.24
N SER A 133 -2.15 -14.53 6.61
CA SER A 133 -1.79 -15.95 6.66
C SER A 133 -1.65 -16.60 5.28
N TRP A 134 -2.41 -16.13 4.29
CA TRP A 134 -2.35 -16.61 2.91
C TRP A 134 -1.39 -15.80 2.02
N ALA A 135 -0.95 -14.63 2.49
CA ALA A 135 0.04 -13.76 1.86
C ALA A 135 1.44 -14.38 1.71
N TRP A 136 1.65 -15.60 2.21
CA TRP A 136 2.88 -16.35 1.97
C TRP A 136 3.02 -16.77 0.50
N ASP A 137 1.90 -16.92 -0.21
CA ASP A 137 1.90 -17.22 -1.63
C ASP A 137 1.97 -15.92 -2.47
N PRO A 138 3.05 -15.71 -3.24
CA PRO A 138 3.19 -14.55 -4.12
C PRO A 138 2.11 -14.46 -5.21
N TYR A 139 1.51 -15.57 -5.63
CA TYR A 139 0.39 -15.56 -6.57
C TYR A 139 -0.86 -14.95 -5.92
N PHE A 140 -1.13 -15.30 -4.66
CA PHE A 140 -2.26 -14.77 -3.91
C PHE A 140 -2.10 -13.26 -3.65
N LEU A 141 -0.87 -12.82 -3.33
CA LEU A 141 -0.54 -11.40 -3.16
C LEU A 141 -0.84 -10.58 -4.41
N ALA A 142 -0.37 -11.05 -5.56
CA ALA A 142 -0.58 -10.36 -6.83
C ALA A 142 -2.05 -10.32 -7.24
N LEU A 143 -2.81 -11.37 -6.92
CA LEU A 143 -4.25 -11.41 -7.15
C LEU A 143 -4.97 -10.34 -6.32
N ILE A 144 -4.63 -10.21 -5.03
CA ILE A 144 -5.20 -9.17 -4.16
C ILE A 144 -4.85 -7.78 -4.69
N ILE A 145 -3.56 -7.50 -4.92
CA ILE A 145 -3.10 -6.17 -5.37
C ILE A 145 -3.74 -5.83 -6.73
N GLY A 146 -3.78 -6.79 -7.65
CA GLY A 146 -4.35 -6.60 -8.96
C GLY A 146 -5.86 -6.37 -8.95
N LEU A 147 -6.61 -7.13 -8.15
CA LEU A 147 -8.05 -6.89 -7.96
C LEU A 147 -8.31 -5.52 -7.33
N SER A 148 -7.53 -5.13 -6.33
CA SER A 148 -7.66 -3.80 -5.70
C SER A 148 -7.44 -2.69 -6.73
N LEU A 149 -6.42 -2.79 -7.58
CA LEU A 149 -6.17 -1.83 -8.67
C LEU A 149 -7.32 -1.77 -9.68
N ILE A 150 -7.94 -2.91 -10.01
CA ILE A 150 -9.11 -2.93 -10.89
C ILE A 150 -10.30 -2.23 -10.23
N VAL A 151 -10.58 -2.50 -8.96
CA VAL A 151 -11.65 -1.86 -8.19
C VAL A 151 -11.42 -0.34 -8.07
N ASP A 152 -10.20 0.08 -7.76
CA ASP A 152 -9.81 1.49 -7.66
C ASP A 152 -9.93 2.19 -9.02
N GLY A 153 -9.51 1.52 -10.10
CA GLY A 153 -9.67 2.04 -11.45
C GLY A 153 -11.15 2.26 -11.81
N ILE A 154 -12.01 1.28 -11.51
CA ILE A 154 -13.46 1.37 -11.73
C ILE A 154 -14.07 2.51 -10.90
N SER A 155 -13.70 2.65 -9.62
CA SER A 155 -14.24 3.71 -8.76
C SER A 155 -13.90 5.11 -9.30
N LEU A 156 -12.70 5.29 -9.83
CA LEU A 156 -12.23 6.55 -10.40
C LEU A 156 -13.02 6.97 -11.65
N PHE A 157 -13.53 5.99 -12.42
CA PHE A 157 -14.46 6.24 -13.53
C PHE A 157 -15.82 6.76 -13.05
N PHE A 158 -16.36 6.20 -11.97
CA PHE A 158 -17.65 6.61 -11.44
C PHE A 158 -17.59 8.00 -10.80
N VAL A 159 -16.51 8.32 -10.08
CA VAL A 159 -16.27 9.66 -9.49
C VAL A 159 -16.25 10.74 -10.58
N ASN A 160 -15.52 10.50 -11.68
CA ASN A 160 -15.45 11.43 -12.80
C ASN A 160 -16.79 11.63 -13.52
N THR A 161 -17.69 10.64 -13.47
CA THR A 161 -19.04 10.77 -14.06
C THR A 161 -19.94 11.64 -13.18
N SER A 162 -19.80 11.54 -11.85
CA SER A 162 -20.56 12.36 -10.89
C SER A 162 -20.19 13.84 -10.97
N GLU A 163 -18.89 14.18 -11.04
CA GLU A 163 -18.45 15.58 -11.16
C GLU A 163 -18.97 16.25 -12.45
N LYS A 164 -19.11 15.50 -13.55
CA LYS A 164 -19.65 16.05 -14.79
C LYS A 164 -21.13 16.39 -14.69
N MET A 165 -21.93 15.58 -13.98
CA MET A 165 -23.38 15.81 -13.83
C MET A 165 -23.71 17.03 -12.96
N GLU A 166 -22.89 17.35 -11.94
CA GLU A 166 -23.07 18.58 -11.13
C GLU A 166 -22.65 19.85 -11.88
N SER A 167 -21.74 19.76 -12.86
CA SER A 167 -21.29 20.92 -13.64
C SER A 167 -22.25 21.33 -14.77
N GLU A 168 -23.26 20.50 -15.06
CA GLU A 168 -24.25 20.70 -16.13
C GLU A 168 -25.67 21.02 -15.61
N SER A 169 -25.87 21.11 -14.28
CA SER A 169 -27.13 21.49 -13.62
C SER A 169 -27.09 22.91 -13.06
#